data_AF-A0A1V5YB61-F1
#
_entry.id   AF-A0A1V5YB61-F1
#
_cell.length_a   1.000
_cell.length_b   1.000
_cell.length_c   1.000
_cell.angle_alpha   90.00
_cell.angle_beta   90.00
_cell.angle_gamma   90.00
#
_symmetry.space_group_name_H-M   'P 1'
#
loop_
_entity.id
_entity.type
_entity.pdbx_description
1 polymer ?
#
loop_
_entity_poly.entity_id
_entity_poly.type
_entity_poly.pdbx_seq_one_letter_code
_entity_poly.pdbx_strand_id
1 'polypeptide(L)' 'MDKGCSKPKPDDRSDNVEKIQKNINMTIHNMEAAEEMIEKTSNERTKQELIEKNERRRDALEGFRKEIKDEAEWQKRNE' A
#
# COMPACT_ATOMS: atom_id res chain seq x y z
N MET A 1 -35.46 -25.41 9.83
CA MET A 1 -34.03 -25.58 9.52
C MET A 1 -33.42 -24.19 9.43
N ASP A 2 -32.99 -23.67 10.57
CA ASP A 2 -32.36 -22.35 10.68
C ASP A 2 -30.97 -22.42 10.05
N LYS A 3 -30.79 -21.77 8.90
CA LYS A 3 -29.49 -21.66 8.26
C LYS A 3 -28.71 -20.61 9.04
N GLY A 4 -27.96 -21.08 10.04
CA GLY A 4 -27.02 -20.27 10.81
C GLY A 4 -26.10 -19.52 9.86
N CYS A 5 -26.36 -18.21 9.74
CA CYS A 5 -25.47 -17.27 9.08
C CYS A 5 -24.10 -17.38 9.76
N SER A 6 -23.14 -17.93 9.04
CA SER A 6 -21.72 -17.88 9.40
C SER A 6 -21.36 -16.39 9.48
N LYS A 7 -21.43 -15.82 10.68
CA LYS A 7 -20.87 -14.49 10.96
C LYS A 7 -19.43 -14.54 10.45
N PRO A 8 -19.03 -13.72 9.45
CA PRO A 8 -17.63 -13.61 9.13
C PRO A 8 -16.92 -13.27 10.44
N LYS A 9 -15.84 -13.99 10.75
CA LYS A 9 -15.01 -13.65 11.90
C LYS A 9 -14.70 -12.16 11.77
N PRO A 10 -14.76 -11.37 12.87
CA PRO A 10 -14.26 -10.01 12.79
C PRO A 10 -12.84 -10.10 12.25
N ASP A 11 -12.58 -9.47 11.11
CA ASP A 11 -11.23 -9.40 10.57
C ASP A 11 -10.34 -8.89 11.69
N ASP A 12 -9.27 -9.64 11.97
CA ASP A 12 -8.32 -9.27 13.00
C ASP A 12 -7.55 -8.06 12.49
N ARG A 13 -8.07 -6.87 12.79
CA ARG A 13 -7.49 -5.61 12.32
C ARG A 13 -6.17 -5.26 13.01
N SER A 14 -5.72 -6.08 13.97
CA SER A 14 -4.45 -5.86 14.66
C SER A 14 -3.25 -5.96 13.71
N ASP A 15 -3.35 -6.74 12.62
CA ASP A 15 -2.26 -6.90 11.65
C ASP A 15 -2.35 -5.98 10.41
N ASN A 16 -3.45 -5.22 10.27
CA ASN A 16 -3.67 -4.35 9.12
C ASN A 16 -2.64 -3.23 9.04
N VAL A 17 -2.32 -2.57 10.16
CA VAL A 17 -1.31 -1.50 10.22
C VAL A 17 0.06 -2.02 9.76
N GLU A 18 0.46 -3.20 10.24
CA GLU A 18 1.74 -3.80 9.88
C GLU A 18 1.80 -4.15 8.38
N LYS A 19 0.73 -4.73 7.83
CA LYS A 19 0.62 -5.04 6.40
C LYS A 19 0.69 -3.78 5.54
N ILE A 20 -0.04 -2.72 5.91
CA ILE A 20 -0.04 -1.47 5.15
C ILE A 20 1.35 -0.82 5.23
N GLN A 21 1.98 -0.79 6.41
CA GLN A 21 3.34 -0.26 6.57
C GLN A 21 4.36 -1.04 5.73
N LYS A 22 4.26 -2.37 5.67
CA LYS A 22 5.10 -3.21 4.81
C LYS A 22 4.91 -2.86 3.34
N ASN A 23 3.67 -2.68 2.88
CA ASN A 23 3.37 -2.29 1.51
C ASN A 23 3.88 -0.88 1.16
N ILE A 24 3.81 0.06 2.10
CA ILE A 24 4.42 1.39 1.97
C ILE A 24 5.94 1.26 1.76
N ASN A 25 6.62 0.53 2.63
CA ASN A 25 8.08 0.35 2.55
C ASN A 25 8.49 -0.30 1.22
N MET A 26 7.77 -1.34 0.79
CA MET A 26 8.01 -1.98 -0.51
C MET A 26 7.75 -1.03 -1.68
N THR A 27 6.71 -0.21 -1.60
CA THR A 27 6.39 0.77 -2.65
C THR A 27 7.47 1.83 -2.77
N ILE A 28 7.96 2.37 -1.65
CA ILE A 28 9.05 3.35 -1.61
C ILE A 28 10.32 2.76 -2.21
N HIS A 29 10.72 1.56 -1.77
CA HIS A 29 11.90 0.89 -2.31
C HIS A 29 11.79 0.65 -3.84
N ASN A 30 10.61 0.25 -4.32
CA ASN A 30 10.37 0.09 -5.75
C ASN A 30 10.41 1.41 -6.54
N MET A 31 10.08 2.54 -5.90
CA MET A 31 10.21 3.85 -6.52
C MET A 31 11.67 4.26 -6.65
N GLU A 32 12.45 4.11 -5.58
CA GLU A 32 13.89 4.40 -5.56
C GLU A 32 14.65 3.52 -6.57
N ALA A 33 14.36 2.22 -6.62
CA ALA A 33 14.96 1.32 -7.60
C ALA A 33 14.58 1.67 -9.05
N ALA A 34 13.36 2.17 -9.27
CA ALA A 34 12.95 2.65 -10.59
C ALA A 34 13.66 3.97 -10.97
N GLU A 35 13.88 4.88 -10.02
CA GLU A 35 14.65 6.11 -10.22
C GLU A 35 16.11 5.80 -10.57
N GLU A 36 16.75 4.88 -9.86
CA GLU A 36 18.10 4.41 -10.17
C GLU A 36 18.17 3.78 -11.59
N MET A 37 17.15 3.01 -11.97
CA MET A 37 17.08 2.42 -13.32
C MET A 37 16.87 3.48 -14.41
N ILE A 38 16.10 4.53 -14.13
CA ILE A 38 15.89 5.68 -15.03
C ILE A 38 17.22 6.39 -15.33
N GLU A 39 18.08 6.56 -14.32
CA GLU A 39 19.39 7.20 -14.49
C GLU A 39 20.36 6.36 -15.33
N LYS A 40 20.25 5.03 -15.26
CA LYS A 40 21.15 4.10 -15.94
C LYS A 40 20.69 3.71 -17.34
N THR A 41 19.40 3.76 -17.62
CA THR A 41 18.85 3.30 -18.91
C THR A 41 18.99 4.38 -19.98
N SER A 42 19.41 3.97 -21.18
CA SER A 42 19.38 4.81 -22.39
C SER A 42 18.11 4.61 -23.22
N ASN A 43 17.23 3.69 -22.81
CA ASN A 43 15.97 3.42 -23.51
C ASN A 43 14.87 4.37 -23.02
N GLU A 44 14.50 5.33 -23.86
CA GLU A 44 13.47 6.33 -23.55
C GLU A 44 12.10 5.73 -23.24
N ARG A 45 11.72 4.64 -23.91
CA ARG A 45 10.46 3.95 -23.61
C ARG A 45 10.48 3.35 -22.21
N THR A 46 11.57 2.66 -21.85
CA THR A 46 11.73 2.12 -20.50
C THR A 46 11.69 3.22 -19.44
N LYS A 47 12.32 4.36 -19.72
CA LYS A 47 12.32 5.53 -18.84
C LYS A 47 10.90 6.06 -18.60
N GLN A 48 10.12 6.26 -19.65
CA GLN A 48 8.72 6.69 -19.55
C GLN A 48 7.87 5.69 -18.75
N GLU A 49 7.99 4.40 -19.03
CA GLU A 49 7.25 3.35 -18.31
C GLU A 49 7.57 3.34 -16.80
N LEU A 50 8.82 3.59 -16.42
CA LEU A 50 9.24 3.69 -15.02
C LEU A 50 8.72 4.96 -14.33
N ILE A 51 8.72 6.09 -15.03
CA ILE A 51 8.16 7.36 -14.54
C ILE A 51 6.67 7.20 -14.26
N GLU A 52 5.89 6.71 -15.23
CA GLU A 52 4.45 6.51 -15.06
C GLU A 52 4.13 5.51 -13.94
N LYS A 53 4.96 4.46 -13.77
CA LYS A 53 4.83 3.53 -12.64
C LYS A 53 5.06 4.25 -11.31
N ASN A 54 6.05 5.13 -11.23
CA ASN A 54 6.31 5.90 -10.01
C ASN A 54 5.20 6.92 -9.71
N GLU A 55 4.60 7.52 -10.73
CA GLU A 55 3.42 8.38 -10.55
C GLU A 55 2.26 7.62 -9.91
N ARG A 56 1.90 6.45 -10.45
CA ARG A 56 0.85 5.60 -9.85
C ARG A 56 1.19 5.12 -8.44
N ARG A 57 2.47 4.90 -8.13
CA ARG A 57 2.93 4.55 -6.77
C ARG A 57 2.76 5.71 -5.79
N ARG A 58 2.91 6.96 -6.24
CA ARG A 58 2.62 8.15 -5.40
C ARG A 58 1.14 8.19 -5.01
N ASP A 59 0.24 7.93 -5.95
CA ASP A 59 -1.19 7.85 -5.67
C ASP A 59 -1.52 6.71 -4.70
N ALA A 60 -0.89 5.54 -4.89
CA ALA A 60 -1.05 4.40 -3.98
C ALA A 60 -0.57 4.72 -2.55
N LEU A 61 0.55 5.45 -2.41
CA LEU A 61 1.05 5.89 -1.11
C LEU A 61 0.09 6.85 -0.41
N GLU A 62 -0.62 7.71 -1.14
CA GLU A 62 -1.66 8.56 -0.55
C GLU A 62 -2.82 7.70 0.00
N GLY A 63 -3.22 6.66 -0.74
CA GLY A 63 -4.21 5.68 -0.28
C GLY A 63 -3.79 5.00 1.03
N PHE A 64 -2.57 4.45 1.06
CA PHE A 64 -2.04 3.78 2.26
C PHE A 64 -1.93 4.71 3.47
N ARG A 65 -1.59 5.99 3.26
CA ARG A 65 -1.56 6.98 4.35
C ARG A 65 -2.94 7.23 4.95
N LYS A 66 -4.00 7.25 4.13
CA LYS A 66 -5.38 7.37 4.61
C LYS A 66 -5.78 6.11 5.38
N GLU A 67 -5.48 4.93 4.85
CA GLU A 67 -5.80 3.65 5.50
C GLU A 67 -5.12 3.49 6.88
N ILE A 68 -3.82 3.82 7.00
CA ILE A 68 -3.13 3.79 8.30
C ILE A 68 -3.78 4.75 9.29
N LYS A 69 -4.18 5.94 8.84
CA LYS A 69 -4.83 6.91 9.71
C LYS A 69 -6.18 6.39 10.22
N ASP A 70 -7.00 5.85 9.33
CA ASP A 70 -8.31 5.30 9.68
C ASP A 70 -8.17 4.10 10.63
N GLU A 71 -7.19 3.23 10.40
CA GLU A 71 -6.91 2.08 11.28
C GLU A 71 -6.37 2.54 12.65
N ALA A 72 -5.48 3.53 12.70
CA ALA A 72 -4.99 4.09 13.97
C ALA A 72 -6.11 4.77 14.77
N GLU A 73 -7.02 5.49 14.10
CA GLU A 73 -8.20 6.08 14.74
C GLU A 73 -9.17 4.99 15.25
N TRP A 74 -9.32 3.89 14.51
CA TRP A 74 -10.11 2.74 14.95
C TRP A 74 -9.49 2.09 16.19
N GLN A 75 -8.19 1.79 16.19
CA GLN A 75 -7.49 1.20 17.33
C GLN A 75 -7.66 2.05 18.59
N LYS A 76 -7.44 3.38 18.50
CA LYS A 76 -7.60 4.31 19.63
C LYS A 76 -9.03 4.36 20.20
N ARG A 77 -10.05 4.08 19.38
CA ARG A 77 -11.46 4.07 19.82
C ARG A 77 -11.88 2.74 20.44
N ASN A 78 -11.17 1.66 20.15
CA ASN A 78 -11.49 0.31 20.62
C ASN A 78 -10.52 -0.19 21.72
N GLU A 79 -9.47 0.58 22.02
CA GLU A 79 -8.67 0.53 23.25
C GLU A 79 -9.41 1.17 24.43
#